data_AF-U6GUJ6-F1
#
_entry.id   AF-U6GUJ6-F1
#
_cell.length_a   1.000
_cell.length_b   1.000
_cell.length_c   1.000
_cell.angle_alpha   90.00
_cell.angle_beta   90.00
_cell.angle_gamma   90.00
#
_symmetry.space_group_name_H-M   'P 1'
#
loop_
_entity.id
_entity.type
_entity.pdbx_description
1 polymer ?
#
loop_
_entity_poly.entity_id
_entity_poly.type
_entity_poly.pdbx_seq_one_letter_code
_entity_poly.pdbx_strand_id
1 'polypeptide(L)'
;MSTEAAVGRTGCLEEEDQYEACDPSSHHIGKTKASLLMRPIAHCGDFGAKSIALQSITREQDVQTDPYSPQYICTPGPQPKELAIAHLSWSRGLPATSREIRAIQELQLQRRLDEVLPPPTDEFCLAIRTSLMERQEVLKWAQRERDIRGASSSRGSCPASACHKNEDQERGSSSKAAEDLKGTLAT
;
A
#
# COMPACT_ATOMS: atom_id res chain seq x y z
N MET A 1 0.21 41.17 -31.48
CA MET A 1 0.87 39.98 -32.07
C MET A 1 0.95 38.93 -30.97
N SER A 2 -0.04 38.04 -30.97
CA SER A 2 -0.18 36.92 -30.04
C SER A 2 0.78 35.81 -30.44
N THR A 3 1.37 35.13 -29.44
CA THR A 3 1.77 33.72 -29.60
C THR A 3 1.45 32.97 -28.31
N GLU A 4 0.37 32.19 -28.36
CA GLU A 4 0.06 31.10 -27.42
C GLU A 4 0.96 29.92 -27.72
N ALA A 5 1.50 29.27 -26.69
CA ALA A 5 2.14 27.96 -26.79
C ALA A 5 1.23 26.93 -26.11
N ALA A 6 0.54 26.15 -26.94
CA ALA A 6 -0.26 24.99 -26.56
C ALA A 6 0.59 23.71 -26.65
N VAL A 7 0.81 23.05 -25.52
CA VAL A 7 1.23 21.65 -25.39
C VAL A 7 0.64 21.22 -24.05
N GLY A 8 -0.15 20.17 -23.87
CA GLY A 8 -0.52 19.01 -24.65
C GLY A 8 -1.04 18.04 -23.59
N ARG A 9 -2.35 17.77 -23.57
CA ARG A 9 -3.00 16.91 -22.56
C ARG A 9 -2.54 15.46 -22.75
N THR A 10 -1.92 14.90 -21.73
CA THR A 10 -1.88 13.45 -21.46
C THR A 10 -2.72 13.27 -20.20
N GLY A 11 -3.94 12.74 -20.26
CA GLY A 11 -4.24 11.39 -20.72
C GLY A 11 -4.27 10.50 -19.49
N CYS A 12 -5.44 10.44 -18.85
CA CYS A 12 -5.74 9.62 -17.69
C CYS A 12 -5.43 8.15 -18.00
N LEU A 13 -4.64 7.50 -17.15
CA LEU A 13 -4.63 6.06 -17.03
C LEU A 13 -5.28 5.75 -15.68
N GLU A 14 -6.57 5.49 -15.72
CA GLU A 14 -7.26 4.75 -14.68
C GLU A 14 -6.81 3.29 -14.83
N GLU A 15 -5.86 2.86 -14.01
CA GLU A 15 -5.61 1.44 -13.78
C GLU A 15 -6.65 0.97 -12.77
N GLU A 16 -7.71 0.33 -13.27
CA GLU A 16 -8.63 -0.43 -12.44
C GLU A 16 -7.94 -1.71 -11.97
N ASP A 17 -7.39 -1.69 -10.77
CA ASP A 17 -6.98 -2.89 -10.04
C ASP A 17 -8.22 -3.65 -9.56
N GLN A 18 -8.82 -4.44 -10.46
CA GLN A 18 -9.74 -5.50 -10.09
C GLN A 18 -8.95 -6.70 -9.55
N TYR A 19 -8.63 -6.65 -8.26
CA TYR A 19 -8.33 -7.84 -7.48
C TYR A 19 -9.63 -8.63 -7.28
N GLU A 20 -9.88 -9.61 -8.15
CA GLU A 20 -10.88 -10.64 -7.91
C GLU A 20 -10.30 -11.70 -6.95
N ALA A 21 -10.98 -11.88 -5.83
CA ALA A 21 -10.70 -12.94 -4.88
C ALA A 21 -10.88 -14.32 -5.55
N CYS A 22 -9.88 -15.19 -5.43
CA CYS A 22 -10.02 -16.60 -5.80
C CYS A 22 -10.93 -17.32 -4.81
N ASP A 23 -12.19 -17.54 -5.17
CA ASP A 23 -13.06 -18.53 -4.53
C ASP A 23 -12.78 -19.93 -5.11
N PRO A 24 -12.26 -20.90 -4.33
CA PRO A 24 -11.94 -22.22 -4.84
C PRO A 24 -13.14 -23.15 -4.65
N SER A 25 -14.22 -22.96 -5.41
CA SER A 25 -15.22 -24.02 -5.54
C SER A 25 -16.08 -23.89 -6.80
N SER A 26 -15.64 -24.52 -7.90
CA SER A 26 -16.59 -25.16 -8.82
C SER A 26 -15.86 -26.08 -9.81
N HIS A 27 -16.02 -27.39 -9.60
CA HIS A 27 -15.74 -28.41 -10.60
C HIS A 27 -16.78 -28.33 -11.71
N HIS A 28 -16.37 -28.15 -12.97
CA HIS A 28 -17.10 -28.70 -14.12
C HIS A 28 -16.16 -29.09 -15.26
N ILE A 29 -16.17 -30.39 -15.59
CA ILE A 29 -15.48 -30.99 -16.73
C ILE A 29 -16.36 -30.79 -17.96
N GLY A 30 -15.91 -29.97 -18.92
CA GLY A 30 -16.51 -29.82 -20.24
C GLY A 30 -15.50 -30.21 -21.32
N LYS A 31 -15.78 -31.30 -22.04
CA LYS A 31 -14.98 -31.76 -23.19
C LYS A 31 -15.30 -30.90 -24.42
N THR A 32 -14.29 -30.40 -25.12
CA THR A 32 -14.44 -29.88 -26.49
C THR A 32 -13.41 -30.52 -27.42
N LYS A 33 -13.91 -31.12 -28.51
CA LYS A 33 -13.13 -31.55 -29.67
C LYS A 33 -12.81 -30.32 -30.51
N ALA A 34 -11.55 -30.16 -30.88
CA ALA A 34 -11.16 -29.31 -32.00
C ALA A 34 -10.19 -30.10 -32.89
N SER A 35 -10.60 -30.33 -34.13
CA SER A 35 -9.75 -30.85 -35.18
C SER A 35 -8.90 -29.71 -35.74
N LEU A 36 -7.60 -29.91 -35.90
CA LEU A 36 -6.82 -29.13 -36.85
C LEU A 36 -5.84 -30.06 -37.56
N LEU A 37 -6.04 -30.18 -38.87
CA LEU A 37 -5.21 -30.92 -39.80
C LEU A 37 -3.90 -30.17 -40.04
N MET A 38 -2.78 -30.78 -39.71
CA MET A 38 -1.51 -30.56 -40.41
C MET A 38 -0.84 -31.92 -40.64
N ARG A 39 -0.61 -32.26 -41.91
CA ARG A 39 0.05 -33.51 -42.31
C ARG A 39 1.57 -33.29 -42.26
N PRO A 40 2.35 -34.12 -41.55
CA PRO A 40 3.80 -33.97 -41.52
C PRO A 40 4.46 -34.63 -42.74
N ILE A 41 5.53 -33.99 -43.23
CA ILE A 41 6.45 -34.48 -44.25
C ILE A 41 7.29 -35.60 -43.64
N ALA A 42 7.41 -36.72 -44.35
CA ALA A 42 8.12 -37.90 -43.88
C ALA A 42 9.65 -37.80 -44.10
N HIS A 43 10.36 -38.40 -43.14
CA HIS A 43 11.75 -38.87 -43.13
C HIS A 43 12.87 -37.92 -42.66
N CYS A 44 13.29 -38.13 -41.41
CA CYS A 44 14.65 -38.62 -41.11
C CYS A 44 14.69 -39.27 -39.71
N GLY A 45 15.13 -40.53 -39.63
CA GLY A 45 15.72 -41.15 -38.45
C GLY A 45 14.78 -41.70 -37.38
N ASP A 46 14.63 -43.03 -37.35
CA ASP A 46 14.06 -43.81 -36.25
C ASP A 46 14.96 -43.71 -35.00
N PHE A 47 14.85 -42.61 -34.27
CA PHE A 47 15.12 -42.59 -32.84
C PHE A 47 13.80 -42.28 -32.16
N GLY A 48 13.06 -43.33 -31.81
CA GLY A 48 11.84 -43.20 -31.02
C GLY A 48 12.16 -42.47 -29.72
N ALA A 49 11.92 -41.16 -29.69
CA ALA A 49 12.11 -40.34 -28.51
C ALA A 49 11.07 -40.78 -27.48
N LYS A 50 11.49 -41.65 -26.56
CA LYS A 50 10.68 -42.06 -25.42
C LYS A 50 10.55 -40.82 -24.53
N SER A 51 9.35 -40.25 -24.40
CA SER A 51 9.12 -39.18 -23.42
C SER A 51 9.22 -39.80 -22.03
N ILE A 52 10.36 -39.63 -21.37
CA ILE A 52 10.53 -40.06 -19.98
C ILE A 52 10.09 -38.89 -19.10
N ALA A 53 8.94 -39.03 -18.43
CA ALA A 53 8.54 -38.10 -17.39
C ALA A 53 9.44 -38.33 -16.16
N LEU A 54 10.40 -37.43 -15.92
CA LEU A 54 11.20 -37.44 -14.71
C LEU A 54 10.49 -36.57 -13.67
N GLN A 55 10.04 -37.20 -12.58
CA GLN A 55 9.47 -36.48 -11.44
C GLN A 55 10.60 -36.20 -10.44
N SER A 56 10.95 -34.94 -10.27
CA SER A 56 11.84 -34.50 -9.19
C SER A 56 11.20 -34.86 -7.85
N ILE A 57 11.88 -35.69 -7.06
CA ILE A 57 11.39 -36.18 -5.75
C ILE A 57 11.34 -35.09 -4.67
N THR A 58 11.94 -33.93 -4.93
CA THR A 58 12.05 -32.80 -3.99
C THR A 58 11.28 -31.61 -4.55
N ARG A 59 10.49 -30.94 -3.70
CA ARG A 59 9.80 -29.70 -4.07
C ARG A 59 10.81 -28.56 -4.12
N GLU A 60 10.68 -27.67 -5.11
CA GLU A 60 11.54 -26.49 -5.26
C GLU A 60 11.50 -25.54 -4.05
N GLN A 61 10.46 -25.66 -3.21
CA GLN A 61 10.29 -24.89 -1.98
C GLN A 61 11.32 -25.22 -0.89
N ASP A 62 11.92 -26.41 -0.92
CA ASP A 62 12.90 -26.85 0.10
C ASP A 62 14.33 -26.33 -0.18
N VAL A 63 14.53 -25.58 -1.28
CA VAL A 63 15.84 -25.04 -1.72
C VAL A 63 15.93 -23.52 -1.58
N GLN A 64 14.91 -22.87 -1.03
CA GLN A 64 14.98 -21.43 -0.74
C GLN A 64 15.82 -21.18 0.52
N THR A 65 17.11 -20.91 0.31
CA THR A 65 17.99 -20.33 1.34
C THR A 65 17.63 -18.88 1.60
N ASP A 66 17.71 -18.46 2.87
CA ASP A 66 17.73 -17.05 3.23
C ASP A 66 18.79 -16.33 2.38
N PRO A 67 18.47 -15.15 1.80
CA PRO A 67 19.44 -14.39 1.05
C PRO A 67 20.67 -14.14 1.92
N TYR A 68 21.85 -14.35 1.36
CA TYR A 68 23.11 -14.22 2.06
C TYR A 68 23.20 -12.86 2.78
N SER A 69 23.26 -12.91 4.12
CA SER A 69 23.51 -11.76 4.99
C SER A 69 25.00 -11.76 5.34
N PRO A 70 25.83 -10.89 4.74
CA PRO A 70 27.23 -10.80 5.12
C PRO A 70 27.33 -10.40 6.59
N GLN A 71 28.34 -10.94 7.28
CA GLN A 71 28.68 -10.47 8.62
C GLN A 71 29.04 -8.99 8.52
N TYR A 72 28.21 -8.10 9.08
CA TYR A 72 28.57 -6.69 9.19
C TYR A 72 29.42 -6.51 10.44
N ILE A 73 30.61 -5.95 10.25
CA ILE A 73 31.43 -5.48 11.35
C ILE A 73 31.02 -4.03 11.58
N CYS A 74 30.31 -3.75 12.67
CA CYS A 74 30.14 -2.36 13.11
C CYS A 74 31.52 -1.84 13.52
N THR A 75 32.18 -1.11 12.62
CA THR A 75 33.39 -0.37 12.96
C THR A 75 33.07 0.55 14.14
N PRO A 76 33.90 0.63 15.19
CA PRO A 76 33.73 1.61 16.26
C PRO A 76 33.90 3.01 15.65
N GLY A 77 32.78 3.61 15.26
CA GLY A 77 32.69 4.84 14.49
C GLY A 77 31.31 5.48 14.70
N PRO A 78 30.93 6.50 13.91
CA PRO A 78 29.64 7.14 14.05
C PRO A 78 28.53 6.11 13.80
N GLN A 79 27.76 5.79 14.84
CA GLN A 79 26.62 4.90 14.73
C GLN A 79 25.63 5.48 13.71
N PRO A 80 25.18 4.70 12.70
CA PRO A 80 24.23 5.21 11.71
C PRO A 80 22.99 5.73 12.42
N LYS A 81 22.62 6.98 12.10
CA LYS A 81 21.59 7.71 12.86
C LYS A 81 20.23 7.03 12.74
N GLU A 82 20.02 6.33 11.62
CA GLU A 82 18.83 5.57 11.24
C GLU A 82 18.63 4.27 12.03
N LEU A 83 19.70 3.69 12.60
CA LEU A 83 19.61 2.45 13.41
C LEU A 83 18.87 2.62 14.74
N ALA A 84 18.59 3.85 15.16
CA ALA A 84 17.81 4.11 16.37
C ALA A 84 16.31 3.78 16.22
N ILE A 85 15.83 3.55 15.00
CA ILE A 85 14.41 3.32 14.72
C ILE A 85 14.11 1.83 14.80
N ALA A 86 13.79 1.34 16.00
CA ALA A 86 13.62 -0.09 16.28
C ALA A 86 12.57 -0.82 15.41
N HIS A 87 11.65 -0.10 14.77
CA HIS A 87 10.56 -0.68 13.97
C HIS A 87 10.80 -0.67 12.46
N LEU A 88 11.85 0.01 11.97
CA LEU A 88 12.25 -0.03 10.56
C LEU A 88 13.32 -1.10 10.39
N SER A 89 12.88 -2.34 10.23
CA SER A 89 13.77 -3.48 9.97
C SER A 89 13.86 -3.77 8.48
N TRP A 90 15.01 -4.32 8.06
CA TRP A 90 15.12 -4.99 6.76
C TRP A 90 14.03 -6.08 6.62
N SER A 91 13.64 -6.40 5.38
CA SER A 91 12.61 -7.39 5.02
C SER A 91 11.15 -7.11 5.43
N ARG A 92 10.80 -5.86 5.81
CA ARG A 92 9.40 -5.43 6.02
C ARG A 92 8.72 -4.78 4.81
N GLY A 93 9.24 -5.06 3.61
CA GLY A 93 8.75 -4.50 2.36
C GLY A 93 9.52 -3.25 1.92
N LEU A 94 9.66 -3.11 0.61
CA LEU A 94 10.23 -1.98 -0.11
C LEU A 94 9.24 -1.63 -1.24
N PRO A 95 9.05 -0.36 -1.61
CA PRO A 95 9.72 0.84 -1.09
C PRO A 95 9.20 1.28 0.28
N ALA A 96 10.05 2.02 1.02
CA ALA A 96 9.69 2.56 2.33
C ALA A 96 8.43 3.44 2.23
N THR A 97 7.51 3.27 3.18
CA THR A 97 6.27 4.03 3.20
C THR A 97 6.57 5.50 3.47
N SER A 98 5.76 6.43 2.95
CA SER A 98 5.88 7.87 3.21
C SER A 98 5.91 8.22 4.71
N ARG A 99 5.27 7.41 5.56
CA ARG A 99 5.33 7.52 7.02
C ARG A 99 6.72 7.22 7.59
N GLU A 100 7.39 6.20 7.06
CA GLU A 100 8.71 5.76 7.52
C GLU A 100 9.78 6.79 7.14
N ILE A 101 9.69 7.30 5.91
CA ILE A 101 10.57 8.39 5.42
C ILE A 101 10.42 9.63 6.31
N ARG A 102 9.18 10.01 6.65
CA ARG A 102 8.91 11.13 7.54
C ARG A 102 9.49 10.91 8.94
N ALA A 103 9.33 9.71 9.50
CA ALA A 103 9.87 9.38 10.82
C ALA A 103 11.41 9.53 10.85
N ILE A 104 12.10 9.09 9.80
CA ILE A 104 13.55 9.28 9.66
C ILE A 104 13.91 10.78 9.62
N GLN A 105 13.19 11.57 8.83
CA GLN A 105 13.41 13.01 8.72
C GLN A 105 13.18 13.73 10.05
N GLU A 106 12.09 13.40 10.76
CA GLU A 106 11.77 13.97 12.08
C GLU A 106 12.87 13.68 13.10
N LEU A 107 13.43 12.47 13.11
CA LEU A 107 14.54 12.11 13.98
C LEU A 107 15.82 12.88 13.66
N GLN A 108 16.13 13.04 12.38
CA GLN A 108 17.28 13.84 11.96
C GLN A 108 17.11 15.32 12.36
N LEU A 109 15.90 15.87 12.18
CA LEU A 109 15.58 17.23 12.61
C LEU A 109 15.66 17.38 14.13
N GLN A 110 15.15 16.42 14.89
CA GLN A 110 15.24 16.45 16.36
C GLN A 110 16.69 16.48 16.82
N ARG A 111 17.56 15.63 16.26
CA ARG A 111 19.00 15.65 16.61
C ARG A 111 19.66 16.97 16.23
N ARG A 112 19.36 17.52 15.06
CA ARG A 112 19.88 18.85 14.66
C ARG A 112 19.40 19.95 15.61
N LEU A 113 18.15 19.88 16.05
CA LEU A 113 17.64 20.81 17.07
C LEU A 113 18.41 20.62 18.38
N ASP A 114 18.59 19.39 18.84
CA ASP A 114 19.36 19.10 20.06
C ASP A 114 20.81 19.62 19.98
N GLU A 115 21.44 19.53 18.81
CA GLU A 115 22.78 20.07 18.52
C GLU A 115 22.79 21.62 18.50
N VAL A 116 21.71 22.27 18.08
CA VAL A 116 21.60 23.75 17.96
C VAL A 116 21.05 24.40 19.24
N LEU A 117 20.43 23.65 20.15
CA LEU A 117 19.88 24.20 21.38
C LEU A 117 21.01 24.81 22.24
N PRO A 118 20.82 26.04 22.75
CA PRO A 118 21.82 26.66 23.61
C PRO A 118 21.96 25.86 24.92
N PRO A 119 23.17 25.83 25.52
CA PRO A 119 23.41 25.15 26.78
C PRO A 119 22.64 25.83 27.92
N PRO A 120 22.15 25.08 28.91
CA PRO A 120 21.39 25.62 30.05
C PRO A 120 22.34 26.20 31.12
N THR A 121 23.20 27.14 30.73
CA THR A 121 24.22 27.72 31.65
C THR A 121 23.78 29.06 32.23
N ASP A 122 23.03 29.85 31.46
CA ASP A 122 22.57 31.20 31.82
C ASP A 122 21.05 31.31 31.68
N GLU A 123 20.43 32.21 32.44
CA GLU A 123 18.98 32.44 32.46
C GLU A 123 18.45 32.89 31.09
N PHE A 124 19.22 33.70 30.35
CA PHE A 124 18.85 34.11 29.00
C PHE A 124 18.91 32.94 28.01
N CYS A 125 19.96 32.12 28.10
CA CYS A 125 20.09 30.91 27.29
C CYS A 125 18.98 29.90 27.61
N LEU A 126 18.59 29.78 28.88
CA LEU A 126 17.48 28.95 29.31
C LEU A 126 16.15 29.43 28.71
N ALA A 127 15.88 30.74 28.76
CA ALA A 127 14.67 31.33 28.15
C ALA A 127 14.60 31.09 26.63
N ILE A 128 15.73 31.20 25.93
CA ILE A 128 15.78 30.86 24.50
C ILE A 128 15.51 29.36 24.31
N ARG A 129 16.17 28.51 25.11
CA ARG A 129 16.01 27.05 25.02
C ARG A 129 14.56 26.63 25.22
N THR A 130 13.89 27.15 26.25
CA THR A 130 12.47 26.85 26.53
C THR A 130 11.59 27.29 25.37
N SER A 131 11.77 28.51 24.86
CA SER A 131 10.98 29.03 23.74
C SER A 131 11.11 28.16 22.46
N LEU A 132 12.32 27.66 22.18
CA LEU A 132 12.59 26.78 21.04
C LEU A 132 11.94 25.41 21.21
N MET A 133 12.02 24.84 22.43
CA MET A 133 11.42 23.55 22.76
C MET A 133 9.88 23.63 22.72
N GLU A 134 9.27 24.66 23.30
CA GLU A 134 7.82 24.88 23.25
C GLU A 134 7.32 24.99 21.81
N ARG A 135 8.02 25.77 20.97
CA ARG A 135 7.68 25.88 19.54
C ARG A 135 7.77 24.54 18.82
N GLN A 136 8.78 23.73 19.14
CA GLN A 136 8.92 22.39 18.58
C GLN A 136 7.78 21.46 19.04
N GLU A 137 7.37 21.54 20.30
CA GLU A 137 6.26 20.76 20.86
C GLU A 137 4.95 21.08 20.15
N VAL A 138 4.64 22.36 19.94
CA VAL A 138 3.43 22.78 19.20
C VAL A 138 3.43 22.22 17.79
N LEU A 139 4.56 22.25 17.08
CA LEU A 139 4.68 21.67 15.73
C LEU A 139 4.48 20.15 15.76
N LYS A 140 5.07 19.44 16.73
CA LYS A 140 4.89 18.00 16.92
C LYS A 140 3.43 17.65 17.25
N TRP A 141 2.75 18.45 18.08
CA TRP A 141 1.33 18.28 18.39
C TRP A 141 0.46 18.50 17.16
N ALA A 142 0.70 19.55 16.38
CA ALA A 142 -0.03 19.79 15.13
C ALA A 142 0.16 18.65 14.12
N GLN A 143 1.37 18.07 14.05
CA GLN A 143 1.62 16.89 13.22
C GLN A 143 0.84 15.67 13.70
N ARG A 144 0.85 15.36 15.00
CA ARG A 144 0.06 14.26 15.58
C ARG A 144 -1.43 14.45 15.35
N GLU A 145 -1.93 15.66 15.50
CA GLU A 145 -3.34 15.98 15.27
C GLU A 145 -3.74 15.74 13.80
N ARG A 146 -2.87 16.08 12.84
CA ARG A 146 -3.08 15.75 11.42
C ARG A 146 -3.11 14.24 11.19
N ASP A 147 -2.19 13.52 11.81
CA ASP A 147 -2.11 12.05 11.65
C ASP A 147 -3.33 11.35 12.25
N ILE A 148 -3.78 11.77 13.43
CA ILE A 148 -5.01 11.29 14.07
C ILE A 148 -6.22 11.62 13.21
N ARG A 149 -6.32 12.84 12.70
CA ARG A 149 -7.42 13.27 11.84
C ARG A 149 -7.48 12.47 10.54
N GLY A 150 -6.33 12.19 9.92
CA GLY A 150 -6.23 11.34 8.73
C GLY A 150 -6.63 9.89 9.01
N ALA A 151 -6.25 9.34 10.18
CA ALA A 151 -6.67 8.00 10.60
C ALA A 151 -8.16 7.93 10.97
N SER A 152 -8.70 9.01 11.54
CA SER A 152 -10.12 9.12 11.90
C SER A 152 -11.01 9.32 10.67
N SER A 153 -10.58 10.13 9.70
CA SER A 153 -11.35 10.35 8.45
C SER A 153 -11.46 9.10 7.60
N SER A 154 -10.38 8.31 7.49
CA SER A 154 -10.42 7.03 6.79
C SER A 154 -11.37 6.05 7.46
N ARG A 155 -11.38 6.00 8.80
CA ARG A 155 -12.33 5.19 9.57
C ARG A 155 -13.78 5.71 9.48
N GLY A 156 -13.98 7.03 9.49
CA GLY A 156 -15.28 7.70 9.52
C GLY A 156 -16.03 7.72 8.19
N SER A 157 -15.33 7.58 7.06
CA SER A 157 -15.96 7.41 5.75
C SER A 157 -16.85 6.15 5.67
N CYS A 158 -16.41 5.06 6.29
CA CYS A 158 -17.14 3.79 6.32
C CYS A 158 -18.53 3.89 6.99
N PRO A 159 -18.68 4.41 8.23
CA PRO A 159 -19.99 4.58 8.85
C PRO A 159 -20.85 5.64 8.16
N ALA A 160 -20.28 6.75 7.66
CA ALA A 160 -21.08 7.77 6.97
C ALA A 160 -21.72 7.24 5.67
N SER A 161 -20.97 6.46 4.89
CA SER A 161 -21.49 5.79 3.69
C SER A 161 -22.51 4.69 4.02
N ALA A 162 -22.31 3.97 5.13
CA ALA A 162 -23.30 3.02 5.63
C ALA A 162 -24.61 3.71 6.06
N CYS A 163 -24.52 4.86 6.75
CA CYS A 163 -25.69 5.66 7.11
C CYS A 163 -26.46 6.17 5.88
N HIS A 164 -25.76 6.70 4.86
CA HIS A 164 -26.40 7.13 3.61
C HIS A 164 -27.17 5.98 2.93
N LYS A 165 -26.58 4.79 2.86
CA LYS A 165 -27.25 3.60 2.29
C LYS A 165 -28.52 3.23 3.05
N ASN A 166 -28.50 3.33 4.38
CA ASN A 166 -29.68 3.08 5.21
C ASN A 166 -30.78 4.13 4.95
N GLU A 167 -30.42 5.42 4.87
CA GLU A 167 -31.38 6.50 4.58
C GLU A 167 -32.01 6.35 3.18
N ASP A 168 -31.22 5.97 2.18
CA ASP A 168 -31.72 5.72 0.83
C ASP A 168 -32.64 4.49 0.77
N GLN A 169 -32.32 3.44 1.55
CA GLN A 169 -33.16 2.25 1.66
C GLN A 169 -34.49 2.54 2.39
N GLU A 170 -34.46 3.37 3.42
CA GLU A 170 -35.67 3.86 4.11
C GLU A 170 -36.53 4.73 3.19
N ARG A 171 -35.92 5.69 2.47
CA ARG A 171 -36.59 6.52 1.45
C ARG A 171 -37.22 5.67 0.35
N GLY A 172 -36.49 4.67 -0.16
CA GLY A 172 -36.98 3.75 -1.18
C GLY A 172 -38.14 2.88 -0.68
N SER A 173 -38.07 2.41 0.57
CA SER A 173 -39.14 1.62 1.19
C SER A 173 -40.40 2.46 1.44
N SER A 174 -40.23 3.70 1.91
CA SER A 174 -41.32 4.66 2.09
C SER A 174 -41.98 5.03 0.76
N SER A 175 -41.20 5.25 -0.30
CA SER A 175 -41.72 5.52 -1.64
C SER A 175 -42.52 4.35 -2.21
N LYS A 176 -42.05 3.11 -2.04
CA LYS A 176 -42.79 1.91 -2.47
C LYS A 176 -44.10 1.75 -1.70
N ALA A 177 -44.07 1.92 -0.37
CA ALA A 177 -45.27 1.87 0.46
C ALA A 177 -46.31 2.93 0.06
N ALA A 178 -45.88 4.13 -0.33
CA ALA A 178 -46.78 5.18 -0.81
C ALA A 178 -47.43 4.84 -2.16
N GLU A 179 -46.71 4.19 -3.07
CA GLU A 179 -47.26 3.75 -4.36
C GLU A 179 -48.20 2.55 -4.21
N ASP A 180 -47.88 1.58 -3.34
CA ASP A 180 -48.75 0.44 -3.04
C ASP A 180 -50.11 0.89 -2.47
N LEU A 181 -50.09 1.87 -1.55
CA LEU A 181 -51.31 2.48 -1.01
C LEU A 181 -52.17 3.14 -2.08
N LYS A 182 -51.56 3.87 -3.04
CA LYS A 182 -52.30 4.44 -4.18
C LYS A 182 -52.90 3.37 -5.07
N GLY A 183 -52.17 2.28 -5.33
CA GLY A 183 -52.66 1.15 -6.12
C GLY A 183 -53.89 0.48 -5.50
N THR A 184 -53.91 0.31 -4.17
CA THR A 184 -55.06 -0.28 -3.45
C THR A 184 -56.30 0.62 -3.44
N LEU A 185 -56.13 1.94 -3.49
CA LEU A 185 -57.24 2.92 -3.54
C LEU A 185 -57.81 3.13 -4.94
N ALA A 186 -57.09 2.72 -5.98
CA ALA A 186 -57.48 2.86 -7.38
C ALA A 186 -58.22 1.63 -7.95
N THR A 187 -58.49 0.61 -7.12
CA THR A 187 -59.27 -0.60 -7.46
C THR A 187 -60.64 -0.55 -6.80
#